data_AF-A0AAV0ND45-F1
#
_entry.id   AF-A0AAV0ND45-F1
#
_cell.length_a   1.000
_cell.length_b   1.000
_cell.length_c   1.000
_cell.angle_alpha   90.00
_cell.angle_beta   90.00
_cell.angle_gamma   90.00
#
_symmetry.space_group_name_H-M   'P 1'
#
loop_
_entity.id
_entity.type
_entity.pdbx_description
1 polymer ?
#
loop_
_entity_poly.entity_id
_entity_poly.type
_entity_poly.pdbx_seq_one_letter_code
_entity_poly.pdbx_strand_id
1 'polypeptide(L)'
;MEEYKASEEEAVEFLWKKISNAWKDVAEECQKPSLFPVAITECVLNLARLVGVLYENGDCFTNPHLIKDHLKSLFIDPVPL
;
A
#
# COMPACT_ATOMS: atom_id res chain seq x y z
N MET A 1 -0.48 16.97 -13.51
CA MET A 1 -1.31 18.07 -14.05
C MET A 1 -0.84 18.48 -15.44
N GLU A 2 0.42 18.89 -15.61
CA GLU A 2 0.99 19.38 -16.90
C GLU A 2 0.69 18.53 -18.14
N GLU A 3 0.86 17.20 -18.08
CA GLU A 3 0.69 16.30 -19.23
C GLU A 3 -0.72 16.37 -19.86
N TYR A 4 -1.75 16.54 -19.03
CA TYR A 4 -3.16 16.56 -19.45
C TYR A 4 -3.83 17.92 -19.25
N LYS A 5 -3.10 18.93 -18.76
CA LYS A 5 -3.65 20.22 -18.30
C LYS A 5 -4.89 20.05 -17.40
N ALA A 6 -4.83 19.05 -16.52
CA ALA A 6 -5.90 18.68 -15.60
C ALA A 6 -5.73 19.35 -14.24
N SER A 7 -6.83 19.46 -13.47
CA SER A 7 -6.78 19.91 -12.08
C SER A 7 -6.06 18.90 -11.18
N GLU A 8 -5.74 19.31 -9.96
CA GLU A 8 -5.16 18.41 -8.97
C GLU A 8 -6.13 17.28 -8.63
N GLU A 9 -7.40 17.61 -8.41
CA GLU A 9 -8.46 16.64 -8.08
C GLU A 9 -8.65 15.61 -9.21
N GLU A 10 -8.69 16.06 -10.46
CA GLU A 10 -8.79 15.18 -11.62
C GLU A 10 -7.57 14.25 -11.72
N ALA A 11 -6.36 14.77 -11.45
CA ALA A 11 -5.15 13.97 -11.43
C ALA A 11 -5.15 12.93 -10.31
N VAL A 12 -5.62 13.30 -9.11
CA VAL A 12 -5.74 12.41 -7.94
C VAL A 12 -6.75 11.30 -8.22
N GLU A 13 -7.94 11.63 -8.75
CA GLU A 13 -8.96 10.63 -9.11
C GLU A 13 -8.42 9.65 -10.17
N PHE A 14 -7.74 10.17 -11.19
CA PHE A 14 -7.14 9.35 -12.23
C PHE A 14 -6.08 8.39 -11.67
N LEU A 15 -5.20 8.86 -10.78
CA LEU A 15 -4.19 8.03 -10.12
C LEU A 15 -4.83 6.96 -9.24
N TRP A 16 -5.85 7.31 -8.45
CA TRP A 16 -6.60 6.34 -7.65
C TRP A 16 -7.24 5.24 -8.50
N LYS A 17 -7.81 5.59 -9.64
CA LYS A 17 -8.36 4.61 -10.57
C LYS A 17 -7.28 3.67 -11.11
N LYS A 18 -6.09 4.19 -11.44
CA LYS A 18 -4.95 3.36 -11.88
C LYS A 18 -4.46 2.43 -10.77
N ILE A 19 -4.32 2.92 -9.55
CA ILE A 19 -3.93 2.11 -8.38
C ILE A 19 -4.96 1.01 -8.12
N SER A 20 -6.26 1.35 -8.15
CA SER A 20 -7.35 0.38 -7.95
C SER A 20 -7.34 -0.72 -9.00
N ASN A 21 -7.09 -0.39 -10.27
CA ASN A 21 -6.98 -1.39 -11.33
C ASN A 21 -5.73 -2.26 -11.17
N ALA A 22 -4.57 -1.67 -10.86
CA ALA A 22 -3.35 -2.42 -10.60
C ALA A 22 -3.50 -3.42 -9.44
N TRP A 23 -4.26 -3.06 -8.39
CA TRP A 23 -4.57 -4.00 -7.30
C TRP A 23 -5.41 -5.19 -7.73
N LYS A 24 -6.30 -5.04 -8.73
CA LYS A 24 -7.06 -6.17 -9.30
C LYS A 24 -6.13 -7.12 -10.04
N ASP A 25 -5.20 -6.58 -10.83
CA ASP A 25 -4.19 -7.37 -11.55
C ASP A 25 -3.32 -8.15 -10.54
N VAL A 26 -2.85 -7.49 -9.47
CA VAL A 26 -2.09 -8.16 -8.39
C VAL A 26 -2.91 -9.27 -7.75
N ALA A 27 -4.18 -9.03 -7.44
CA ALA A 27 -5.04 -10.04 -6.82
C ALA A 27 -5.25 -11.27 -7.73
N GLU A 28 -5.41 -11.06 -9.04
CA GLU A 28 -5.52 -12.13 -10.03
C GLU A 28 -4.22 -12.93 -10.13
N GLU A 29 -3.07 -12.25 -10.23
CA GLU A 29 -1.76 -12.91 -10.34
C GLU A 29 -1.40 -13.70 -9.06
N CYS A 30 -1.79 -13.22 -7.88
CA CYS A 30 -1.58 -13.96 -6.63
C CYS A 30 -2.37 -15.28 -6.55
N GLN A 31 -3.41 -15.47 -7.38
CA GLN A 31 -4.15 -16.73 -7.46
C GLN A 31 -3.53 -17.73 -8.44
N LYS A 32 -2.64 -17.27 -9.32
CA LYS A 32 -2.00 -18.10 -10.34
C LYS A 32 -0.73 -18.77 -9.78
N PRO A 33 -0.31 -19.92 -10.33
CA PRO A 33 1.01 -20.47 -10.04
C PRO A 33 2.10 -19.45 -10.39
N SER A 34 2.96 -19.12 -9.42
CA SER A 34 4.05 -18.17 -9.63
C SER A 34 5.30 -18.87 -10.16
N LEU A 35 6.05 -18.15 -10.98
CA LEU A 35 7.41 -18.53 -11.39
C LEU A 35 8.42 -18.38 -10.25
N PHE A 36 8.05 -17.65 -9.18
CA PHE A 36 8.90 -17.38 -8.03
C PHE A 36 8.43 -18.15 -6.80
N PRO A 37 9.33 -18.45 -5.85
CA PRO A 37 8.94 -18.97 -4.53
C PRO A 37 7.91 -18.08 -3.84
N VAL A 38 6.96 -18.70 -3.13
CA VAL A 38 5.87 -18.02 -2.41
C VAL A 38 6.41 -16.92 -1.49
N ALA A 39 7.49 -17.19 -0.76
CA ALA A 39 8.11 -16.21 0.14
C ALA A 39 8.55 -14.91 -0.57
N ILE A 40 9.01 -15.00 -1.82
CA ILE A 40 9.40 -13.82 -2.61
C ILE A 40 8.15 -13.03 -3.01
N THR A 41 7.12 -13.72 -3.50
CA THR A 41 5.86 -13.06 -3.88
C THR A 41 5.16 -12.42 -2.67
N GLU A 42 5.18 -13.07 -1.52
CA GLU A 42 4.62 -12.53 -0.27
C GLU A 42 5.39 -11.30 0.21
N CYS A 43 6.72 -11.33 0.12
CA CYS A 43 7.55 -10.17 0.49
C CYS A 43 7.17 -8.94 -0.34
N VAL A 44 7.11 -9.07 -1.67
CA VAL A 44 6.74 -7.97 -2.57
C VAL A 44 5.31 -7.50 -2.32
N LEU A 45 4.37 -8.42 -2.15
CA LEU A 45 2.97 -8.10 -1.85
C LEU A 45 2.83 -7.35 -0.53
N ASN A 46 3.54 -7.78 0.51
CA ASN A 46 3.50 -7.14 1.83
C ASN A 46 4.18 -5.77 1.81
N LEU A 47 5.24 -5.58 1.03
CA LEU A 47 5.82 -4.24 0.80
C LEU A 47 4.82 -3.30 0.11
N ALA A 48 4.11 -3.76 -0.90
CA ALA A 48 3.07 -2.97 -1.57
C ALA A 48 1.93 -2.60 -0.61
N ARG A 49 1.50 -3.53 0.25
CA ARG A 49 0.50 -3.28 1.30
C ARG A 49 0.98 -2.27 2.33
N LEU A 50 2.26 -2.36 2.74
CA LEU A 50 2.86 -1.43 3.70
C LEU A 50 2.80 0.02 3.19
N VAL A 51 3.00 0.26 1.89
CA VAL A 51 2.86 1.60 1.31
C VAL A 51 1.44 2.15 1.54
N GLY A 52 0.41 1.32 1.38
CA GLY A 52 -0.96 1.72 1.70
C GLY A 52 -1.12 2.17 3.15
N VAL A 53 -0.60 1.38 4.10
CA VAL A 53 -0.62 1.72 5.55
C VAL A 53 0.14 3.02 5.84
N LEU A 54 1.29 3.23 5.20
CA LEU A 54 2.13 4.41 5.42
C LEU A 54 1.51 5.71 4.91
N TYR A 55 0.62 5.65 3.92
CA TYR A 55 0.05 6.84 3.28
C TYR A 55 -1.46 7.03 3.49
N GLU A 56 -2.13 6.10 4.19
CA GLU A 56 -3.57 6.19 4.46
C GLU A 56 -3.94 7.45 5.29
N ASN A 57 -3.10 7.81 6.25
CA ASN A 57 -3.37 8.91 7.20
C ASN A 57 -2.41 10.10 7.03
N GLY A 58 -1.85 10.27 5.84
CA GLY A 58 -0.81 11.26 5.53
C GLY A 58 0.57 10.61 5.37
N ASP A 59 1.62 11.40 5.23
CA ASP A 59 2.98 10.91 4.97
C ASP A 59 3.63 10.36 6.26
N CYS A 60 3.30 9.12 6.63
CA CYS A 60 3.89 8.47 7.80
C CYS A 60 5.35 8.07 7.59
N PHE A 61 5.84 8.07 6.34
CA PHE A 61 7.21 7.71 6.03
C PHE A 61 8.19 8.81 6.46
N THR A 62 7.89 10.07 6.14
CA THR A 62 8.69 11.21 6.60
C THR A 62 8.24 11.75 7.96
N ASN A 63 7.00 11.49 8.37
CA ASN A 63 6.46 11.84 9.68
C ASN A 63 6.09 10.59 10.51
N PRO A 64 7.07 9.94 11.17
CA PRO A 64 6.87 8.67 11.86
C PRO A 64 5.95 8.75 13.09
N HIS A 65 5.64 9.95 13.56
CA HIS A 65 4.68 10.12 14.66
C HIS A 65 3.28 9.63 14.30
N LEU A 66 2.91 9.65 13.02
CA LEU A 66 1.60 9.24 12.51
C LEU A 66 1.37 7.72 12.57
N ILE A 67 2.42 6.90 12.59
CA ILE A 67 2.33 5.43 12.62
C ILE A 67 2.69 4.81 13.99
N LYS A 68 3.00 5.64 14.99
CA LYS A 68 3.51 5.18 16.29
C LYS A 68 2.59 4.17 16.97
N ASP A 69 1.28 4.37 16.89
CA ASP A 69 0.31 3.49 17.56
C ASP A 69 0.19 2.13 16.87
N HIS A 70 0.30 2.09 15.53
CA HIS A 70 0.42 0.82 14.80
C HIS A 70 1.68 0.06 15.20
N LEU A 71 2.83 0.74 15.30
CA LEU A 71 4.08 0.10 15.70
C LEU A 71 4.03 -0.43 17.13
N LYS A 72 3.41 0.32 18.05
CA LYS A 72 3.17 -0.16 19.41
C LYS A 72 2.30 -1.41 19.44
N SER A 73 1.16 -1.37 18.77
CA SER A 73 0.24 -2.51 18.73
C SER A 73 0.85 -3.76 18.08
N LEU A 74 1.78 -3.61 17.13
CA LEU A 74 2.38 -4.74 16.43
C LEU A 74 3.60 -5.33 17.15
N PHE A 75 4.39 -4.49 17.84
CA PHE A 75 5.72 -4.89 18.32
C PHE A 75 5.95 -4.71 19.83
N ILE A 76 5.07 -3.99 20.53
CA ILE A 76 5.27 -3.62 21.94
C ILE A 76 4.15 -4.16 22.81
N ASP A 77 2.90 -3.87 22.44
CA ASP A 77 1.73 -4.19 23.26
C ASP A 77 1.26 -5.62 22.96
N PRO A 78 1.20 -6.53 23.95
CA PRO A 78 0.74 -7.89 23.74
C PRO A 78 -0.79 -7.92 23.54
N VAL A 79 -1.27 -8.86 22.73
CA VAL A 79 -2.71 -9.14 22.62
C VAL A 79 -3.18 -9.78 23.93
N PRO A 80 -4.21 -9.23 24.60
CA PRO A 80 -4.77 -9.85 25.80
C PRO A 80 -5.29 -11.26 25.50
N LEU A 81 -5.04 -12.18 26.42
CA LEU A 81 -5.53 -13.57 26.37
C LEU A 81 -6.96 -13.68 26.91
#